data_AF-A0A1J3JHI8-F1
#
_entry.id   AF-A0A1J3JHI8-F1
#
_cell.length_a   1.000
_cell.length_b   1.000
_cell.length_c   1.000
_cell.angle_alpha   90.00
_cell.angle_beta   90.00
_cell.angle_gamma   90.00
#
_symmetry.space_group_name_H-M   'P 1'
#
loop_
_entity.id
_entity.type
_entity.pdbx_description
1 polymer ?
#
loop_
_entity_poly.entity_id
_entity_poly.type
_entity_poly.pdbx_seq_one_letter_code
_entity_poly.pdbx_strand_id
1 'polypeptide(L)'
;GPTIWPVFGVTPEFFSNRNDVYGWVTRWLKTCRGTFTYRGIWLGGSYGAVTCVPANVEYMLKTNFKNFPKGSFYKDRFSDLLEDGIFNADAESWKEQRRIIITEMHS
;
A
#
# COMPACT_ATOMS: atom_id res chain seq x y z
N GLY A 1 4.76 -13.39 -8.31
CA GLY A 1 3.81 -12.62 -7.48
C GLY A 1 2.78 -13.58 -6.91
N PRO A 2 1.88 -13.11 -6.04
CA PRO A 2 0.81 -13.94 -5.50
C PRO A 2 -0.11 -14.50 -6.58
N THR A 3 -0.83 -15.57 -6.28
CA THR A 3 -1.73 -16.20 -7.25
C THR A 3 -2.89 -15.27 -7.56
N ILE A 4 -3.14 -15.02 -8.85
CA ILE A 4 -4.26 -14.21 -9.31
C ILE A 4 -5.38 -15.14 -9.76
N TRP A 5 -6.39 -15.31 -8.92
CA TRP A 5 -7.56 -16.12 -9.23
C TRP A 5 -8.47 -15.40 -10.25
N PRO A 6 -9.10 -16.10 -11.21
CA PRO A 6 -9.89 -15.45 -12.26
C PRO A 6 -11.00 -14.52 -11.74
N VAL A 7 -11.68 -14.93 -10.66
CA VAL A 7 -12.79 -14.17 -10.06
C VAL A 7 -12.34 -13.38 -8.83
N PHE A 8 -11.50 -13.95 -7.98
CA PHE A 8 -11.18 -13.34 -6.68
C PHE A 8 -9.84 -12.58 -6.66
N GLY A 9 -9.05 -12.65 -7.73
CA GLY A 9 -7.72 -12.06 -7.75
C GLY A 9 -6.86 -12.58 -6.59
N VAL A 10 -6.14 -11.69 -5.92
CA VAL A 10 -5.30 -11.99 -4.75
C VAL A 10 -6.08 -12.08 -3.43
N THR A 11 -7.36 -11.72 -3.44
CA THR A 11 -8.18 -11.55 -2.24
C THR A 11 -8.22 -12.81 -1.33
N PRO A 12 -8.34 -14.05 -1.84
CA PRO A 12 -8.34 -15.24 -0.99
C PRO A 12 -7.01 -15.46 -0.28
N GLU A 13 -5.88 -15.27 -0.97
CA GLU A 13 -4.55 -15.38 -0.37
C GLU A 13 -4.33 -14.32 0.71
N PHE A 14 -4.80 -13.10 0.47
CA PHE A 14 -4.73 -12.02 1.45
C PHE A 14 -5.49 -12.36 2.74
N PHE A 15 -6.73 -12.86 2.64
CA PHE A 15 -7.53 -13.25 3.81
C PHE A 15 -6.93 -14.44 4.57
N SER A 16 -6.37 -15.42 3.86
CA SER A 16 -5.70 -16.57 4.49
C SER A 16 -4.46 -16.13 5.29
N ASN A 17 -3.75 -15.10 4.84
CA ASN A 17 -2.55 -14.57 5.50
C ASN A 17 -2.86 -13.33 6.38
N ARG A 18 -4.11 -13.12 6.80
CA ARG A 18 -4.51 -11.92 7.57
C ARG A 18 -3.75 -11.72 8.88
N ASN A 19 -3.31 -12.81 9.52
CA ASN A 19 -2.57 -12.76 10.78
C ASN A 19 -1.10 -12.36 10.57
N ASP A 20 -0.59 -12.45 9.33
CA ASP A 20 0.79 -12.08 8.96
C ASP A 20 0.81 -11.50 7.54
N VAL A 21 0.14 -10.35 7.37
CA VAL A 21 0.07 -9.67 6.08
C VAL A 21 1.45 -9.18 5.65
N TYR A 22 2.23 -8.60 6.57
CA TYR A 22 3.55 -8.06 6.28
C TYR A 22 4.56 -9.15 5.90
N GLY A 23 4.56 -10.30 6.58
CA GLY A 23 5.41 -11.43 6.20
C GLY A 23 5.01 -12.02 4.86
N TRP A 24 3.71 -12.12 4.57
CA TRP A 24 3.20 -12.52 3.24
C TRP A 24 3.65 -11.56 2.12
N VAL A 25 3.47 -10.24 2.29
CA VAL A 25 3.94 -9.24 1.32
C VAL A 25 5.46 -9.32 1.13
N THR A 26 6.21 -9.43 2.23
CA THR A 26 7.69 -9.49 2.20
C THR A 26 8.18 -10.73 1.44
N ARG A 27 7.53 -11.89 1.61
CA ARG A 27 7.85 -13.10 0.84
C ARG A 27 7.70 -12.84 -0.66
N TRP A 28 6.60 -12.23 -1.08
CA TRP A 28 6.39 -11.92 -2.50
C TRP A 28 7.34 -10.86 -3.04
N LEU A 29 7.68 -9.84 -2.26
CA LEU A 29 8.70 -8.86 -2.64
C LEU A 29 10.07 -9.53 -2.85
N LYS A 30 10.49 -10.42 -1.94
CA LYS A 30 11.74 -11.17 -2.09
C LYS A 30 11.75 -12.03 -3.35
N THR A 31 10.68 -12.78 -3.58
CA THR A 31 10.55 -13.66 -4.77
C THR A 31 10.48 -12.87 -6.08
N CYS A 32 9.85 -11.70 -6.08
CA CYS A 32 9.66 -10.88 -7.29
C CYS A 32 10.72 -9.79 -7.46
N ARG A 33 11.89 -9.91 -6.81
CA ARG A 33 13.00 -8.95 -6.91
C ARG A 33 12.59 -7.51 -6.57
N GLY A 34 11.68 -7.35 -5.62
CA GLY A 34 11.31 -6.08 -5.01
C GLY A 34 10.07 -5.40 -5.57
N THR A 35 9.39 -5.94 -6.59
CA THR A 35 8.11 -5.40 -7.05
C THR A 35 7.19 -6.52 -7.53
N PHE A 36 5.92 -6.47 -7.12
CA PHE A 36 4.89 -7.37 -7.64
C PHE A 36 3.58 -6.62 -7.88
N THR A 37 2.80 -7.08 -8.85
CA THR A 37 1.46 -6.56 -9.14
C THR A 37 0.40 -7.40 -8.46
N TYR A 38 -0.72 -6.76 -8.13
CA TYR A 38 -1.89 -7.43 -7.58
C TYR A 38 -3.16 -6.97 -8.30
N ARG A 39 -4.16 -7.85 -8.28
CA ARG A 39 -5.51 -7.57 -8.75
C ARG A 39 -6.48 -8.12 -7.72
N GLY A 40 -7.48 -7.35 -7.34
CA GLY A 40 -8.58 -7.75 -6.47
C GLY A 40 -9.69 -8.48 -7.25
N ILE A 41 -10.87 -8.55 -6.63
CA ILE A 41 -12.05 -9.23 -7.16
C ILE A 41 -12.42 -8.69 -8.57
N TRP A 42 -12.82 -9.59 -9.45
CA TRP A 42 -13.33 -9.29 -10.78
C TRP A 42 -14.52 -8.32 -10.68
N LEU A 43 -14.48 -7.23 -11.47
CA LEU A 43 -15.39 -6.07 -11.42
C LEU A 43 -15.22 -5.13 -10.20
N GLY A 44 -14.34 -5.44 -9.25
CA GLY A 44 -14.08 -4.58 -8.09
C GLY A 44 -13.15 -3.38 -8.34
N GLY A 45 -12.65 -3.21 -9.57
CA GLY A 45 -11.77 -2.08 -9.95
C GLY A 45 -10.43 -1.98 -9.22
N SER A 46 -10.13 -2.90 -8.29
CA SER A 46 -8.95 -2.88 -7.44
C SER A 46 -7.78 -3.56 -8.13
N TYR A 47 -6.76 -2.79 -8.50
CA TYR A 47 -5.50 -3.32 -9.01
C TYR A 47 -4.38 -2.35 -8.66
N GLY A 48 -3.15 -2.85 -8.60
CA GLY A 48 -2.01 -2.03 -8.27
C GLY A 48 -0.70 -2.79 -8.25
N ALA A 49 0.35 -2.10 -7.82
CA ALA A 49 1.67 -2.68 -7.63
C ALA A 49 2.17 -2.37 -6.22
N VAL A 50 2.88 -3.34 -5.64
CA VAL A 50 3.60 -3.19 -4.38
C VAL A 50 5.08 -3.24 -4.70
N THR A 51 5.83 -2.24 -4.23
CA THR A 51 7.27 -2.10 -4.49
C THR A 51 8.04 -1.79 -3.22
N CYS A 52 9.21 -2.40 -3.06
CA CYS A 52 10.22 -2.03 -2.08
C CYS A 52 11.54 -1.57 -2.75
N VAL A 53 11.53 -1.36 -4.08
CA VAL A 53 12.69 -0.84 -4.81
C VAL A 53 12.88 0.64 -4.45
N PRO A 54 14.04 1.05 -3.89
CA PRO A 54 14.25 2.42 -3.41
C PRO A 54 13.99 3.50 -4.46
N ALA A 55 14.41 3.27 -5.72
CA ALA A 55 14.20 4.20 -6.82
C ALA A 55 12.70 4.44 -7.12
N ASN A 56 11.89 3.38 -7.07
CA ASN A 56 10.44 3.49 -7.27
C ASN A 56 9.79 4.24 -6.10
N VAL A 57 10.22 3.96 -4.87
CA VAL A 57 9.71 4.63 -3.66
C VAL A 57 10.07 6.11 -3.67
N GLU A 58 11.30 6.48 -4.03
CA GLU A 58 11.70 7.88 -4.16
C GLU A 58 10.89 8.58 -5.26
N TYR A 59 10.72 7.93 -6.42
CA TYR A 59 9.92 8.49 -7.49
C TYR A 59 8.47 8.78 -7.04
N MET A 60 7.84 7.83 -6.34
CA MET A 60 6.46 7.98 -5.86
C MET A 60 6.34 9.02 -4.75
N LEU A 61 7.28 9.08 -3.80
CA LEU A 61 7.15 9.90 -2.59
C LEU A 61 7.79 11.28 -2.70
N LYS A 62 8.72 11.49 -3.62
CA LYS A 62 9.50 12.74 -3.75
C LYS A 62 9.33 13.37 -5.12
N THR A 63 9.54 12.61 -6.20
CA THR A 63 9.58 13.18 -7.56
C THR A 63 8.18 13.45 -8.12
N ASN A 64 7.25 12.52 -7.95
CA ASN A 64 5.95 12.55 -8.61
C ASN A 64 4.78 12.24 -7.66
N PHE A 65 4.85 12.75 -6.44
CA PHE A 65 3.84 12.49 -5.40
C PHE A 65 2.41 12.87 -5.81
N LYS A 66 2.24 13.95 -6.60
CA LYS A 66 0.92 14.40 -7.08
C LYS A 66 0.23 13.38 -7.99
N ASN A 67 0.98 12.52 -8.67
CA ASN A 67 0.44 11.49 -9.56
C ASN A 67 0.13 10.17 -8.85
N PHE A 68 0.41 10.08 -7.54
CA PHE A 68 0.05 8.95 -6.69
C PHE A 68 -0.87 9.41 -5.54
N PRO A 69 -2.03 10.05 -5.82
CA PRO A 69 -2.97 10.40 -4.77
C PRO A 69 -3.48 9.11 -4.12
N LYS A 70 -3.58 9.11 -2.79
CA LYS A 70 -4.27 8.05 -2.05
C LYS A 70 -5.76 8.22 -2.32
N GLY A 71 -6.25 7.60 -3.39
CA GLY A 71 -7.64 7.75 -3.86
C GLY A 71 -8.66 7.28 -2.83
N SER A 72 -9.93 7.66 -3.02
CA SER A 72 -11.05 7.25 -2.16
C SER A 72 -11.14 5.73 -1.99
N PHE A 73 -10.87 4.98 -3.06
CA PHE A 73 -10.81 3.52 -3.00
C PHE A 73 -9.85 2.99 -1.92
N TYR A 74 -8.68 3.62 -1.75
CA TYR A 74 -7.72 3.22 -0.73
C TYR A 74 -8.21 3.60 0.68
N LYS A 75 -8.83 4.78 0.80
CA LYS A 75 -9.41 5.25 2.07
C LYS A 75 -10.57 4.38 2.54
N ASP A 76 -11.51 4.07 1.65
CA ASP A 76 -12.71 3.30 1.98
C ASP A 76 -12.38 1.83 2.25
N ARG A 77 -11.37 1.26 1.55
CA ARG A 77 -11.03 -0.16 1.68
C ARG A 77 -10.14 -0.47 2.89
N PHE A 78 -9.34 0.49 3.31
CA PHE A 78 -8.40 0.38 4.42
C PHE A 78 -8.80 1.20 5.65
N SER A 79 -9.92 1.94 5.64
CA SER A 79 -10.45 2.62 6.84
C SER A 79 -10.59 1.67 8.02
N ASP A 80 -11.11 0.48 7.77
CA ASP A 80 -11.37 -0.52 8.82
C ASP A 80 -10.10 -1.26 9.25
N LEU A 81 -9.01 -1.19 8.46
CA LEU A 81 -7.75 -1.90 8.70
C LEU A 81 -6.64 -0.99 9.24
N LEU A 82 -6.63 0.30 8.87
CA LEU A 82 -5.59 1.28 9.15
C LEU A 82 -6.13 2.56 9.85
N GLU A 83 -7.44 2.64 10.11
CA GLU A 83 -8.15 3.80 10.68
C GLU A 83 -7.85 5.13 9.92
N ASP A 84 -8.16 6.28 10.52
CA ASP A 84 -7.79 7.63 10.03
C ASP A 84 -6.31 7.98 10.32
N GLY A 85 -5.48 6.95 10.52
CA GLY A 85 -4.07 7.12 10.82
C GLY A 85 -3.26 7.77 9.70
N ILE A 86 -1.99 8.02 10.00
CA ILE A 86 -1.01 8.69 9.14
C ILE A 86 -0.94 8.04 7.73
N PHE A 87 -1.21 6.74 7.62
CA PHE A 87 -1.23 6.03 6.34
C PHE A 87 -2.45 6.36 5.46
N ASN A 88 -3.56 6.83 6.04
CA ASN A 88 -4.80 7.18 5.33
C ASN A 88 -4.92 8.70 5.00
N ALA A 89 -4.08 9.52 5.62
CA ALA A 89 -4.04 10.97 5.41
C ALA A 89 -3.61 11.36 3.98
N ASP A 90 -4.34 12.32 3.39
CA ASP A 90 -4.06 12.92 2.08
C ASP A 90 -2.78 13.76 2.08
N ALA A 91 -2.36 14.18 0.88
CA ALA A 91 -1.11 14.91 0.61
C ALA A 91 -0.74 16.00 1.62
N GLU A 92 -1.69 16.86 2.02
CA GLU A 92 -1.43 17.98 2.94
C GLU A 92 -1.38 17.51 4.40
N SER A 93 -2.33 16.67 4.83
CA SER A 93 -2.37 16.15 6.20
C SER A 93 -1.24 15.16 6.50
N TRP A 94 -0.81 14.36 5.51
CA TRP A 94 0.38 13.51 5.61
C TRP A 94 1.67 14.32 5.83
N LYS A 95 1.84 15.43 5.09
CA LYS A 95 3.01 16.30 5.25
C LYS A 95 3.05 16.93 6.64
N GLU A 96 1.90 17.40 7.11
CA GLU A 96 1.78 18.05 8.42
C GLU A 96 2.03 17.04 9.55
N GLN A 97 1.38 15.88 9.51
CA GLN A 97 1.60 14.80 10.48
C GLN A 97 3.06 14.32 10.49
N ARG A 98 3.70 14.21 9.31
CA ARG A 98 5.11 13.81 9.23
C ARG A 98 6.05 14.88 9.81
N ARG A 99 5.77 16.18 9.67
CA ARG A 99 6.56 17.24 10.32
C ARG A 99 6.44 17.19 11.84
N ILE A 100 5.23 16.95 12.37
CA ILE A 100 4.99 16.87 13.81
C ILE A 100 5.79 15.71 14.41
N ILE A 101 5.73 14.52 13.81
CA ILE A 101 6.44 13.33 14.33
C ILE A 101 7.95 13.50 14.28
N ILE A 102 8.50 14.06 13.20
CA ILE A 102 9.93 14.35 13.10
C ILE A 102 10.35 15.33 14.20
N THR A 103 9.49 16.30 14.56
CA THR A 103 9.80 17.29 15.59
C THR A 103 9.79 16.68 17.00
N GLU A 104 8.84 15.80 17.30
CA GLU A 104 8.75 15.08 18.58
C GLU A 104 9.87 14.05 18.74
N MET A 105 10.26 13.33 17.68
CA MET A 105 11.34 12.33 17.75
C MET A 105 12.75 12.95 17.88
N HIS A 106 12.87 14.26 17.71
CA HIS A 106 14.12 15.02 17.89
C HIS A 106 14.14 15.86 19.18
N SER A 107 13.14 15.72 20.05
CA SER A 107 13.13 16.28 21.43
C SER A 107 13.48 15.20 22.44
#